data_AF-A0A948DFW1-F1
#
_entry.id   AF-A0A948DFW1-F1
#
_cell.length_a   1.000
_cell.length_b   1.000
_cell.length_c   1.000
_cell.angle_alpha   90.00
_cell.angle_beta   90.00
_cell.angle_gamma   90.00
#
_symmetry.space_group_name_H-M   'P 1'
#
loop_
_entity.id
_entity.type
_entity.pdbx_description
1 polymer ?
#
loop_
_entity_poly.entity_id
_entity_poly.type
_entity_poly.pdbx_seq_one_letter_code
_entity_poly.pdbx_strand_id
1 'polypeptide(L)' 'MNEKKQQKVKTTIVIEKTLRKLAKVYAIQNDMSFGELVERALEEKIVNK' A
#
# COMPACT_ATOMS: atom_id res chain seq x y z
N MET A 1 -19.28 -10.34 18.69
CA MET A 1 -17.81 -10.24 18.65
C MET A 1 -17.42 -9.26 17.55
N ASN A 2 -16.75 -8.17 17.94
CA ASN A 2 -15.93 -7.22 17.15
C ASN A 2 -16.29 -6.93 15.68
N GLU A 3 -17.13 -5.93 15.46
CA GLU A 3 -16.94 -5.04 14.30
C GLU A 3 -15.86 -4.00 14.68
N LYS A 4 -14.58 -4.40 14.64
CA LYS A 4 -13.52 -3.40 14.52
C LYS A 4 -13.69 -2.80 13.13
N LYS A 5 -14.53 -1.76 13.00
CA LYS A 5 -14.51 -0.85 11.86
C LYS A 5 -13.04 -0.47 11.68
N GLN A 6 -12.39 -1.03 10.66
CA GLN A 6 -11.00 -0.71 10.34
C GLN A 6 -10.95 0.82 10.18
N GLN A 7 -10.34 1.50 11.14
CA GLN A 7 -10.21 2.95 11.10
C GLN A 7 -9.34 3.27 9.88
N LYS A 8 -9.95 3.81 8.83
CA LYS A 8 -9.22 4.30 7.67
C LYS A 8 -8.45 5.55 8.10
N VAL A 9 -7.13 5.42 8.25
CA VAL A 9 -6.24 6.53 8.59
C VAL A 9 -5.68 7.11 7.29
N LYS A 10 -6.02 8.37 6.99
CA LYS A 10 -5.43 9.08 5.86
C LYS A 10 -3.99 9.43 6.18
N THR A 11 -3.06 8.96 5.36
CA THR A 11 -1.61 9.18 5.55
C THR A 11 -1.00 9.72 4.26
N THR A 12 0.01 10.58 4.41
CA THR A 12 0.81 11.07 3.27
C THR A 12 2.18 10.42 3.34
N ILE A 13 2.60 9.79 2.25
CA ILE A 13 3.94 9.20 2.11
C ILE A 13 4.74 10.01 1.10
N VAL A 14 6.00 10.27 1.44
CA VAL A 14 6.96 10.91 0.53
C VAL A 14 7.85 9.82 -0.02
N ILE A 15 7.85 9.66 -1.35
CA ILE A 15 8.68 8.68 -2.03
C ILE A 15 9.33 9.34 -3.25
N GLU A 16 10.50 8.83 -3.65
CA GLU A 16 11.22 9.33 -4.81
C GLU A 16 10.39 9.12 -6.10
N LYS A 17 10.51 10.06 -7.04
CA LYS A 17 9.66 10.15 -8.25
C LYS A 17 9.78 8.91 -9.14
N THR A 18 10.97 8.39 -9.34
CA THR A 18 11.27 7.21 -10.15
C THR A 18 10.70 5.97 -9.50
N LEU A 19 10.92 5.79 -8.19
CA LEU A 19 10.33 4.68 -7.42
C LEU A 19 8.79 4.72 -7.49
N ARG A 20 8.18 5.91 -7.40
CA ARG A 20 6.73 6.07 -7.56
C ARG A 20 6.22 5.60 -8.92
N LYS A 21 6.96 5.89 -9.99
CA LYS A 21 6.57 5.45 -11.34
C LYS A 21 6.65 3.93 -11.45
N LEU A 22 7.75 3.34 -10.99
CA LEU A 22 7.94 1.89 -11.01
C LEU A 22 6.84 1.16 -10.22
N ALA A 23 6.57 1.61 -9.00
CA ALA A 23 5.51 1.05 -8.17
C ALA A 23 4.13 1.18 -8.82
N LYS A 24 3.83 2.30 -9.50
CA LYS A 24 2.57 2.44 -10.24
C LYS A 24 2.47 1.47 -11.43
N VAL A 25 3.55 1.28 -12.18
CA VAL A 25 3.57 0.30 -13.28
C VAL A 25 3.35 -1.11 -12.75
N TYR A 26 4.02 -1.47 -11.67
CA TYR A 26 3.81 -2.76 -11.01
C TYR A 26 2.37 -2.94 -10.54
N ALA A 27 1.78 -1.93 -9.91
CA ALA A 27 0.38 -1.97 -9.47
C ALA A 27 -0.58 -2.24 -10.65
N ILE A 28 -0.39 -1.54 -11.77
CA ILE A 28 -1.18 -1.72 -12.99
C ILE A 28 -1.01 -3.14 -13.56
N GLN A 29 0.21 -3.67 -13.60
CA GLN A 29 0.49 -5.01 -14.10
C GLN A 29 -0.15 -6.14 -13.27
N ASN A 30 -0.51 -5.84 -12.02
CA ASN A 30 -1.12 -6.79 -11.08
C ASN A 30 -2.58 -6.43 -10.75
N ASP A 31 -3.24 -5.64 -11.62
CA ASP A 31 -4.65 -5.24 -11.49
C ASP A 31 -5.01 -4.64 -10.11
N MET A 32 -4.09 -3.88 -9.53
CA MET A 32 -4.28 -3.24 -8.23
C MET A 32 -4.00 -1.74 -8.26
N SER A 33 -4.56 -1.02 -7.30
CA SER A 33 -4.25 0.39 -7.09
C SER A 33 -2.88 0.56 -6.42
N PHE A 34 -2.28 1.74 -6.61
CA PHE A 34 -1.05 2.10 -5.91
C PHE A 34 -1.24 2.09 -4.38
N GLY A 35 -2.44 2.38 -3.87
CA GLY A 35 -2.74 2.33 -2.44
C GLY A 35 -2.69 0.90 -1.90
N GLU A 36 -3.37 -0.04 -2.58
CA GLU A 36 -3.37 -1.46 -2.21
C GLU A 36 -1.95 -2.06 -2.26
N LEU A 37 -1.15 -1.69 -3.26
CA LEU A 37 0.24 -2.09 -3.33
C LEU A 37 1.04 -1.64 -2.09
N VAL A 38 0.85 -0.37 -1.66
CA VAL A 38 1.53 0.17 -0.49
C VAL A 38 1.08 -0.53 0.78
N GLU A 39 -0.22 -0.76 0.94
CA GLU A 39 -0.78 -1.48 2.10
C GLU A 39 -0.21 -2.89 2.20
N ARG A 40 -0.21 -3.64 1.09
CA ARG A 40 0.34 -4.99 1.02
C ARG A 40 1.84 -5.03 1.35
N ALA A 41 2.62 -4.09 0.79
CA ALA A 41 4.06 -4.01 1.06
C ALA A 41 4.35 -3.69 2.54
N LEU A 42 3.54 -2.84 3.17
CA LEU A 42 3.66 -2.53 4.60
C LEU A 42 3.27 -3.73 5.47
N GLU A 43 2.21 -4.45 5.11
CA GLU A 43 1.78 -5.66 5.80
C GLU A 43 2.88 -6.73 5.73
N GLU A 44 3.46 -6.97 4.55
CA GLU A 44 4.57 -7.91 4.37
C GLU A 44 5.80 -7.52 5.20
N LYS A 45 6.12 -6.21 5.28
CA LYS A 45 7.31 -5.73 5.98
C LYS A 45 7.18 -5.72 7.51
N ILE A 46 5.97 -5.46 8.01
CA ILE A 46 5.72 -5.19 9.44
C ILE A 46 5.09 -6.40 10.14
N VAL A 47 4.14 -7.08 9.49
CA VAL A 47 3.29 -8.11 10.10
C VAL A 47 3.85 -9.51 9.87
N ASN A 48 4.29 -9.83 8.65
CA ASN A 48 4.71 -11.18 8.26
C ASN A 48 6.20 -11.45 8.50
N LYS A 49 6.76 -10.87 9.57
CA LYS A 49 8.20 -10.90 9.86
C LYS A 49 8.65 -12.15 10.60
#